data_AF-A0A3B9GTB5-F1
#
_entry.id   AF-A0A3B9GTB5-F1
#
_cell.length_a   1.000
_cell.length_b   1.000
_cell.length_c   1.000
_cell.angle_alpha   90.00
_cell.angle_beta   90.00
_cell.angle_gamma   90.00
#
_symmetry.space_group_name_H-M   'P 1'
#
loop_
_entity.id
_entity.type
_entity.pdbx_description
1 polymer ?
#
loop_
_entity_poly.entity_id
_entity_poly.type
_entity_poly.pdbx_seq_one_letter_code
_entity_poly.pdbx_strand_id
1 'polypeptide(L)'
;MFSSRHITAGLLALGFAADPAFAAPDIFYNGPAPAEACAEGVAKPGAASPSLKRICETALDDRTLTLADRAATLANSGIVSLRLGDFEPALTRLKEAADLGPKRSDISISLAATLIRLGRADEAIAALSDIDSVSPENRHIAYYNRALAYWALEDTEAAYRDFYTSAALKPGFAPAEDALGQFQVASVE
;
A
#
# COMPACT_ATOMS: atom_id res chain seq x y z
N MET A 1 -31.70 14.41 16.16
CA MET A 1 -32.39 13.28 15.48
C MET A 1 -31.67 13.10 14.15
N PHE A 2 -30.63 12.27 14.12
CA PHE A 2 -29.79 12.09 12.93
C PHE A 2 -30.48 11.07 12.03
N SER A 3 -30.95 11.51 10.86
CA SER A 3 -31.49 10.63 9.82
C SER A 3 -30.39 9.67 9.37
N SER A 4 -30.67 8.37 9.45
CA SER A 4 -29.78 7.29 9.03
C SER A 4 -29.61 7.35 7.51
N ARG A 5 -28.50 7.95 7.05
CA ARG A 5 -28.10 7.90 5.64
C ARG A 5 -27.72 6.46 5.29
N HIS A 6 -28.34 5.89 4.27
CA HIS A 6 -27.92 4.61 3.70
C HIS A 6 -26.92 4.87 2.57
N ILE A 7 -25.76 4.20 2.64
CA ILE A 7 -24.72 4.26 1.62
C ILE A 7 -24.80 2.98 0.81
N THR A 8 -25.03 3.10 -0.50
CA THR A 8 -25.08 1.96 -1.42
C THR A 8 -24.08 2.18 -2.55
N ALA A 9 -23.30 1.15 -2.89
CA ALA A 9 -22.46 1.16 -4.08
C ALA A 9 -23.33 1.12 -5.35
N GLY A 10 -23.12 2.05 -6.29
CA GLY A 10 -23.77 2.01 -7.60
C GLY A 10 -23.30 0.80 -8.40
N LEU A 11 -24.21 0.14 -9.13
CA LEU A 11 -24.05 -1.13 -9.85
C LEU A 11 -23.09 -1.10 -11.07
N LEU A 12 -22.06 -0.26 -11.07
CA LEU A 12 -20.95 -0.32 -12.01
C LEU A 12 -19.78 -1.00 -11.29
N ALA A 13 -19.74 -2.33 -11.35
CA ALA A 13 -18.68 -3.18 -10.82
C ALA A 13 -17.35 -2.98 -11.59
N LEU A 14 -16.80 -1.77 -11.58
CA LEU A 14 -15.41 -1.53 -11.93
C LEU A 14 -14.61 -1.75 -10.65
N GLY A 15 -14.23 -3.01 -10.43
CA GLY A 15 -13.44 -3.41 -9.27
C GLY A 15 -12.20 -2.53 -9.13
N PHE A 16 -12.11 -1.82 -8.02
CA PHE A 16 -10.89 -1.10 -7.70
C PHE A 16 -9.77 -2.11 -7.49
N ALA A 17 -8.91 -2.28 -8.48
CA ALA A 17 -7.64 -2.94 -8.26
C ALA A 17 -6.69 -1.93 -7.63
N ALA A 18 -6.03 -2.30 -6.53
CA ALA A 18 -4.92 -1.52 -6.00
C ALA A 18 -3.87 -1.35 -7.12
N ASP A 19 -3.71 -0.11 -7.59
CA ASP A 19 -2.66 0.23 -8.53
C ASP A 19 -1.31 0.13 -7.79
N PRO A 20 -0.40 -0.74 -8.23
CA PRO A 20 0.90 -0.89 -7.58
C PRO A 20 1.74 0.40 -7.60
N ALA A 21 1.36 1.41 -8.40
CA ALA A 21 1.95 2.74 -8.38
C ALA A 21 1.79 3.47 -7.03
N PHE A 22 0.81 3.10 -6.19
CA PHE A 22 0.60 3.71 -4.87
C PHE A 22 1.29 2.96 -3.71
N ALA A 23 2.25 2.09 -4.00
CA ALA A 23 3.18 1.61 -2.98
C ALA A 23 4.09 2.77 -2.54
N ALA A 24 3.82 3.29 -1.32
CA ALA A 24 4.42 4.39 -0.58
C ALA A 24 5.56 5.21 -1.24
N PRO A 25 5.41 6.56 -1.32
CA PRO A 25 6.50 7.45 -1.68
C PRO A 25 7.48 7.62 -0.51
N ASP A 26 8.76 7.72 -0.88
CA ASP A 26 9.92 8.15 -0.07
C ASP A 26 10.70 7.06 0.68
N ILE A 27 11.69 6.50 -0.03
CA ILE A 27 12.76 5.68 0.54
C ILE A 27 14.03 6.54 0.60
N PHE A 28 14.38 7.04 1.79
CA PHE A 28 15.72 7.58 2.04
C PHE A 28 16.61 6.45 2.56
N TYR A 29 17.72 6.17 1.89
CA TYR A 29 18.64 5.08 2.18
C TYR A 29 20.10 5.53 2.05
N ASN A 30 20.95 5.13 3.00
CA ASN A 30 22.41 5.37 3.00
C ASN A 30 23.14 4.07 3.38
N GLY A 31 23.29 3.13 2.45
CA GLY A 31 24.06 1.91 2.67
C GLY A 31 24.82 1.47 1.42
N PRO A 32 25.38 0.25 1.36
CA PRO A 32 26.29 -0.14 0.29
C PRO A 32 25.66 -0.01 -1.11
N ALA A 33 26.51 0.26 -2.10
CA ALA A 33 26.11 0.66 -3.46
C ALA A 33 25.02 -0.22 -4.12
N PRO A 34 24.97 -1.56 -3.97
CA PRO A 34 23.87 -2.36 -4.54
C PRO A 34 22.50 -2.07 -3.91
N ALA A 35 22.47 -1.87 -2.59
CA ALA A 35 21.24 -1.54 -1.88
C ALA A 35 20.83 -0.07 -2.10
N GLU A 36 21.81 0.82 -2.29
CA GLU A 36 21.59 2.20 -2.73
C GLU A 36 20.98 2.24 -4.14
N ALA A 37 21.54 1.51 -5.09
CA ALA A 37 21.00 1.39 -6.44
C ALA A 37 19.59 0.78 -6.46
N CYS A 38 19.31 -0.19 -5.58
CA CYS A 38 17.95 -0.70 -5.39
C CYS A 38 17.02 0.43 -4.92
N ALA A 39 17.36 1.14 -3.85
CA ALA A 39 16.55 2.23 -3.29
C ALA A 39 16.28 3.35 -4.31
N GLU A 40 17.33 3.83 -5.00
CA GLU A 40 17.22 4.85 -6.04
C GLU A 40 16.34 4.41 -7.21
N GLY A 41 16.42 3.13 -7.57
CA GLY A 41 15.58 2.55 -8.62
C GLY A 41 14.11 2.53 -8.21
N VAL A 42 13.80 2.12 -6.98
CA VAL A 42 12.40 2.08 -6.49
C VAL A 42 11.79 3.49 -6.38
N ALA A 43 12.59 4.49 -6.03
CA ALA A 43 12.12 5.87 -5.92
C ALA A 43 11.67 6.49 -7.26
N LYS A 44 12.12 5.93 -8.41
CA LYS A 44 11.75 6.43 -9.73
C LYS A 44 10.37 5.87 -10.17
N PRO A 45 9.37 6.73 -10.45
CA PRO A 45 8.08 6.28 -10.95
C PRO A 45 8.24 5.42 -12.22
N GLY A 46 7.54 4.28 -12.28
CA GLY A 46 7.57 3.38 -13.44
C GLY A 46 8.88 2.60 -13.65
N ALA A 47 9.88 2.70 -12.76
CA ALA A 47 11.18 2.05 -12.95
C ALA A 47 11.22 0.55 -12.58
N ALA A 48 10.10 0.00 -12.09
CA ALA A 48 10.00 -1.42 -11.80
C ALA A 48 10.30 -2.24 -13.06
N SER A 49 11.35 -3.04 -13.01
CA SER A 49 11.83 -3.84 -14.14
C SER A 49 12.48 -5.12 -13.63
N PRO A 50 12.56 -6.20 -14.45
CA PRO A 50 13.31 -7.40 -14.08
C PRO A 50 14.77 -7.12 -13.71
N SER A 51 15.38 -6.11 -14.35
CA SER A 51 16.74 -5.66 -14.03
C SER A 51 16.83 -5.06 -12.63
N LEU A 52 15.91 -4.16 -12.26
CA LEU A 52 15.85 -3.58 -10.92
C LEU A 52 15.56 -4.64 -9.85
N LYS A 53 14.67 -5.59 -10.15
CA LYS A 53 14.39 -6.74 -9.27
C LYS A 53 15.67 -7.50 -8.94
N ARG A 54 16.48 -7.82 -9.95
CA ARG A 54 17.77 -8.50 -9.77
C ARG A 54 18.75 -7.67 -8.94
N ILE A 55 18.82 -6.35 -9.16
CA ILE A 55 19.68 -5.45 -8.36
C ILE A 55 19.30 -5.56 -6.87
N CYS A 56 18.01 -5.48 -6.57
CA CYS A 56 17.50 -5.60 -5.20
C CYS A 56 17.73 -7.00 -4.60
N GLU A 57 17.62 -8.07 -5.39
CA GLU A 57 17.93 -9.44 -4.95
C GLU A 57 19.42 -9.61 -4.62
N THR A 58 20.31 -9.18 -5.51
CA THR A 58 21.76 -9.21 -5.27
C THR A 58 22.17 -8.38 -4.06
N ALA A 59 21.49 -7.24 -3.82
CA ALA A 59 21.77 -6.42 -2.65
C ALA A 59 21.53 -7.18 -1.32
N LEU A 60 20.58 -8.12 -1.28
CA LEU A 60 20.27 -8.91 -0.07
C LEU A 60 21.31 -9.98 0.24
N ASP A 61 22.15 -10.35 -0.73
CA ASP A 61 23.27 -11.28 -0.53
C ASP A 61 24.41 -10.62 0.26
N ASP A 62 24.42 -9.28 0.38
CA ASP A 62 25.41 -8.56 1.17
C ASP A 62 25.21 -8.81 2.67
N ARG A 63 26.19 -9.51 3.25
CA ARG A 63 26.23 -9.88 4.68
C ARG A 63 26.65 -8.72 5.58
N THR A 64 27.08 -7.59 5.00
CA THR A 64 27.52 -6.40 5.74
C THR A 64 26.37 -5.44 6.05
N LEU A 65 25.19 -5.65 5.46
CA LEU A 65 23.99 -4.86 5.74
C LEU A 65 23.66 -4.86 7.23
N THR A 66 23.42 -3.67 7.78
CA THR A 66 22.81 -3.56 9.11
C THR A 66 21.39 -4.13 9.07
N LEU A 67 20.80 -4.42 10.24
CA LEU A 67 19.41 -4.88 10.30
C LEU A 67 18.44 -3.87 9.66
N ALA A 68 18.68 -2.58 9.86
CA ALA A 68 17.88 -1.51 9.27
C ALA A 68 18.02 -1.47 7.74
N ASP A 69 19.25 -1.60 7.22
CA ASP A 69 19.51 -1.59 5.78
C ASP A 69 18.96 -2.85 5.10
N ARG A 70 19.05 -4.00 5.77
CA ARG A 70 18.47 -5.26 5.29
C ARG A 70 16.94 -5.17 5.23
N ALA A 71 16.30 -4.63 6.27
CA ALA A 71 14.86 -4.39 6.26
C ALA A 71 14.44 -3.43 5.14
N ALA A 72 15.17 -2.33 4.94
CA ALA A 72 14.93 -1.39 3.84
C ALA A 72 15.08 -2.06 2.46
N THR A 73 16.13 -2.85 2.28
CA THR A 73 16.40 -3.56 1.01
C THR A 73 15.33 -4.62 0.73
N LEU A 74 14.87 -5.36 1.75
CA LEU A 74 13.76 -6.30 1.64
C LEU A 74 12.46 -5.58 1.25
N ALA A 75 12.17 -4.45 1.90
CA ALA A 75 11.01 -3.62 1.56
C ALA A 75 11.05 -3.16 0.10
N ASN A 76 12.19 -2.61 -0.35
CA ASN A 76 12.39 -2.18 -1.73
C ASN A 76 12.23 -3.34 -2.73
N SER A 77 12.83 -4.50 -2.43
CA SER A 77 12.70 -5.71 -3.25
C SER A 77 11.25 -6.19 -3.33
N GLY A 78 10.51 -6.09 -2.22
CA GLY A 78 9.09 -6.39 -2.12
C GLY A 78 8.24 -5.42 -2.97
N ILE A 79 8.51 -4.12 -2.88
CA ILE A 79 7.84 -3.08 -3.67
C ILE A 79 8.07 -3.28 -5.17
N VAL A 80 9.30 -3.60 -5.58
CA VAL A 80 9.61 -3.91 -6.99
C VAL A 80 8.83 -5.13 -7.45
N SER A 81 8.80 -6.19 -6.65
CA SER A 81 8.04 -7.41 -6.96
C SER A 81 6.54 -7.12 -7.08
N LEU A 82 5.97 -6.35 -6.16
CA LEU A 82 4.57 -5.90 -6.21
C LEU A 82 4.29 -5.15 -7.51
N ARG A 83 5.16 -4.20 -7.89
CA ARG A 83 5.02 -3.40 -9.12
C ARG A 83 5.17 -4.21 -10.40
N LEU A 84 5.88 -5.35 -10.35
CA LEU A 84 5.99 -6.29 -11.46
C LEU A 84 4.84 -7.32 -11.51
N GLY A 85 3.95 -7.33 -10.52
CA GLY A 85 2.88 -8.33 -10.42
C GLY A 85 3.29 -9.64 -9.73
N ASP A 86 4.50 -9.72 -9.20
CA ASP A 86 5.03 -10.87 -8.48
C ASP A 86 4.57 -10.84 -7.01
N PHE A 87 3.28 -11.06 -6.77
CA PHE A 87 2.66 -10.80 -5.46
C PHE A 87 3.13 -11.73 -4.33
N GLU A 88 3.32 -13.03 -4.58
CA GLU A 88 3.84 -13.95 -3.55
C GLU A 88 5.31 -13.65 -3.16
N PRO A 89 6.22 -13.40 -4.14
CA PRO A 89 7.55 -12.89 -3.83
C PRO A 89 7.54 -11.54 -3.09
N ALA A 90 6.61 -10.65 -3.42
CA ALA A 90 6.45 -9.37 -2.73
C ALA A 90 6.02 -9.57 -1.27
N LEU A 91 5.01 -10.40 -1.04
CA LEU A 91 4.48 -10.72 0.28
C LEU A 91 5.56 -11.27 1.20
N THR A 92 6.34 -12.24 0.70
CA THR A 92 7.42 -12.88 1.45
C THR A 92 8.44 -11.84 1.92
N ARG A 93 8.94 -11.01 1.00
CA ARG A 93 9.95 -9.98 1.30
C ARG A 93 9.42 -8.91 2.25
N LEU A 94 8.17 -8.48 2.08
CA LEU A 94 7.56 -7.45 2.92
C LEU A 94 7.31 -7.96 4.34
N LYS A 95 6.93 -9.23 4.51
CA LYS A 95 6.84 -9.88 5.83
C LYS A 95 8.19 -9.96 6.51
N GLU A 96 9.23 -10.42 5.80
CA GLU A 96 10.59 -10.43 6.34
C GLU A 96 11.07 -9.02 6.72
N ALA A 97 10.78 -8.00 5.92
CA ALA A 97 11.11 -6.61 6.24
C ALA A 97 10.41 -6.13 7.52
N ALA A 98 9.13 -6.47 7.70
CA ALA A 98 8.36 -6.13 8.89
C ALA A 98 8.91 -6.81 10.15
N ASP A 99 9.34 -8.08 10.03
CA ASP A 99 9.88 -8.87 11.15
C ASP A 99 11.24 -8.34 11.65
N LEU A 100 12.02 -7.67 10.79
CA LEU A 100 13.30 -7.07 11.18
C LEU A 100 13.18 -5.79 12.03
N GLY A 101 11.96 -5.29 12.24
CA GLY A 101 11.65 -4.37 13.34
C GLY A 101 11.65 -2.86 13.09
N PRO A 102 12.17 -2.26 11.99
CA PRO A 102 11.91 -0.84 11.77
C PRO A 102 10.44 -0.67 11.39
N LYS A 103 9.66 -0.04 12.28
CA LYS A 103 8.29 0.38 11.99
C LYS A 103 8.34 1.45 10.90
N ARG A 104 8.10 1.04 9.65
CA ARG A 104 8.06 1.93 8.50
C ARG A 104 6.73 1.83 7.80
N SER A 105 6.18 2.99 7.46
CA SER A 105 4.89 3.14 6.80
C SER A 105 4.85 2.52 5.41
N ASP A 106 5.98 2.52 4.69
CA ASP A 106 6.09 1.94 3.36
C ASP A 106 5.90 0.41 3.37
N ILE A 107 6.39 -0.27 4.40
CA ILE A 107 6.23 -1.71 4.56
C ILE A 107 4.75 -2.07 4.76
N SER A 108 4.07 -1.45 5.72
CA SER A 108 2.66 -1.76 6.02
C SER A 108 1.73 -1.43 4.85
N ILE A 109 1.92 -0.28 4.20
CA ILE A 109 1.16 0.12 3.00
C ILE A 109 1.38 -0.87 1.85
N SER A 110 2.63 -1.24 1.57
CA SER A 110 2.95 -2.15 0.47
C SER A 110 2.50 -3.58 0.76
N LEU A 111 2.57 -4.02 2.02
CA LEU A 111 2.07 -5.31 2.46
C LEU A 111 0.56 -5.40 2.25
N ALA A 112 -0.20 -4.39 2.66
CA ALA A 112 -1.64 -4.32 2.43
C ALA A 112 -2.00 -4.32 0.94
N ALA A 113 -1.32 -3.50 0.13
CA ALA A 113 -1.51 -3.51 -1.31
C ALA A 113 -1.25 -4.90 -1.92
N THR A 114 -0.18 -5.57 -1.50
CA THR A 114 0.14 -6.94 -1.94
C THR A 114 -0.95 -7.94 -1.54
N LEU A 115 -1.43 -7.86 -0.29
CA LEU A 115 -2.47 -8.73 0.23
C LEU A 115 -3.82 -8.55 -0.50
N ILE A 116 -4.18 -7.31 -0.83
CA ILE A 116 -5.37 -7.01 -1.66
C ILE A 116 -5.24 -7.68 -3.03
N ARG A 117 -4.06 -7.60 -3.67
CA ARG A 117 -3.82 -8.25 -4.97
C ARG A 117 -3.84 -9.78 -4.91
N LEU A 118 -3.59 -10.35 -3.74
CA LEU A 118 -3.73 -11.78 -3.46
C LEU A 118 -5.14 -12.18 -3.02
N GLY A 119 -6.10 -11.26 -2.93
CA GLY A 119 -7.45 -11.53 -2.43
C GLY A 119 -7.54 -11.78 -0.92
N ARG A 120 -6.51 -11.37 -0.16
CA ARG A 120 -6.39 -11.58 1.29
C ARG A 120 -6.79 -10.30 2.04
N ALA A 121 -8.03 -9.86 1.85
CA ALA A 121 -8.52 -8.56 2.31
C ALA A 121 -8.50 -8.42 3.84
N ASP A 122 -8.86 -9.45 4.61
CA ASP A 122 -8.80 -9.42 6.08
C ASP A 122 -7.38 -9.14 6.59
N GLU A 123 -6.38 -9.77 5.99
CA GLU A 123 -4.97 -9.54 6.35
C GLU A 123 -4.49 -8.15 5.93
N ALA A 124 -5.00 -7.62 4.82
CA ALA A 124 -4.69 -6.26 4.39
C ALA A 124 -5.21 -5.22 5.39
N ILE A 125 -6.42 -5.43 5.93
CA ILE A 125 -6.97 -4.59 7.01
C ILE A 125 -6.10 -4.70 8.26
N ALA A 126 -5.69 -5.92 8.64
CA ALA A 126 -4.82 -6.13 9.80
C ALA A 126 -3.46 -5.42 9.66
N ALA A 127 -2.85 -5.45 8.46
CA ALA A 127 -1.60 -4.75 8.16
C ALA A 127 -1.72 -3.21 8.27
N LEU A 128 -2.94 -2.67 8.17
CA LEU A 128 -3.28 -1.25 8.32
C LEU A 128 -4.19 -1.00 9.53
N SER A 129 -4.11 -1.84 10.56
CA SER A 129 -4.90 -1.64 11.78
C SER A 129 -4.39 -0.45 12.61
N ASP A 130 -3.07 -0.29 12.70
CA ASP A 130 -2.41 0.84 13.35
C ASP A 130 -2.07 1.94 12.32
N ILE A 131 -3.10 2.56 11.72
CA ILE A 131 -2.93 3.70 10.80
C ILE A 131 -2.21 4.88 11.49
N ASP A 132 -2.32 5.01 12.80
CA ASP A 132 -1.65 6.10 13.52
C ASP A 132 -0.13 5.98 13.51
N SER A 133 0.39 4.76 13.36
CA SER A 133 1.82 4.52 13.08
C SER A 133 2.25 4.86 11.65
N VAL A 134 1.31 5.13 10.74
CA VAL A 134 1.60 5.59 9.38
C VAL A 134 1.93 7.07 9.38
N SER A 135 3.02 7.44 8.70
CA SER A 135 3.47 8.83 8.59
C SER A 135 2.34 9.71 8.03
N PRO A 136 2.18 10.95 8.52
CA PRO A 136 1.10 11.83 8.08
C PRO A 136 1.04 12.01 6.55
N GLU A 137 2.21 12.06 5.91
CA GLU A 137 2.35 12.24 4.45
C GLU A 137 1.76 11.08 3.66
N ASN A 138 1.84 9.86 4.21
CA ASN A 138 1.43 8.62 3.56
C ASN A 138 0.08 8.07 4.06
N ARG A 139 -0.51 8.72 5.07
CA ARG A 139 -1.73 8.25 5.71
C ARG A 139 -2.93 8.18 4.77
N HIS A 140 -3.03 9.10 3.80
CA HIS A 140 -4.07 9.05 2.77
C HIS A 140 -4.03 7.73 1.97
N ILE A 141 -2.83 7.26 1.59
CA ILE A 141 -2.63 5.99 0.87
C ILE A 141 -3.03 4.79 1.74
N ALA A 142 -2.68 4.81 3.03
CA ALA A 142 -3.08 3.77 3.97
C ALA A 142 -4.61 3.67 4.08
N TYR A 143 -5.31 4.79 4.27
CA TYR A 143 -6.77 4.80 4.28
C TYR A 143 -7.36 4.29 2.97
N TYR A 144 -6.83 4.73 1.82
CA TYR A 144 -7.27 4.23 0.51
C TYR A 144 -7.12 2.71 0.38
N ASN A 145 -5.94 2.15 0.71
CA ASN A 145 -5.73 0.70 0.63
C ASN A 145 -6.62 -0.08 1.60
N ARG A 146 -6.85 0.44 2.81
CA ARG A 146 -7.76 -0.21 3.76
C ARG A 146 -9.22 -0.16 3.28
N ALA A 147 -9.64 0.95 2.66
CA ALA A 147 -10.94 1.07 2.01
C ALA A 147 -11.13 0.03 0.89
N LEU A 148 -10.10 -0.19 0.06
CA LEU A 148 -10.13 -1.24 -0.97
C LEU A 148 -10.31 -2.64 -0.37
N ALA A 149 -9.66 -2.91 0.77
CA ALA A 149 -9.82 -4.18 1.45
C ALA A 149 -11.25 -4.34 2.04
N TYR A 150 -11.80 -3.31 2.69
CA TYR A 150 -13.20 -3.31 3.14
C TYR A 150 -14.18 -3.48 1.98
N TRP A 151 -13.92 -2.81 0.85
CA TRP A 151 -14.71 -2.95 -0.36
C TRP A 151 -14.70 -4.39 -0.90
N ALA A 152 -13.53 -5.04 -0.91
CA ALA A 152 -13.40 -6.43 -1.33
C ALA A 152 -14.14 -7.41 -0.40
N LEU A 153 -14.39 -7.03 0.86
CA LEU A 153 -15.21 -7.77 1.82
C LEU A 153 -16.69 -7.34 1.82
N GLU A 154 -17.09 -6.48 0.88
CA GLU A 154 -18.43 -5.89 0.78
C GLU A 154 -18.86 -5.04 1.99
N ASP A 155 -17.92 -4.67 2.87
CA ASP A 155 -18.14 -3.70 3.95
C ASP A 155 -18.16 -2.28 3.39
N THR A 156 -19.27 -1.97 2.74
CA THR A 156 -19.50 -0.72 1.98
C THR A 156 -19.42 0.51 2.89
N GLU A 157 -19.85 0.40 4.15
CA GLU A 157 -19.82 1.52 5.09
C GLU A 157 -18.39 1.84 5.54
N ALA A 158 -17.62 0.82 5.92
CA ALA A 158 -16.21 1.01 6.28
C ALA A 158 -15.39 1.51 5.09
N ALA A 159 -15.62 0.94 3.89
CA ALA A 159 -14.98 1.38 2.66
C ALA A 159 -15.25 2.85 2.36
N TYR A 160 -16.51 3.30 2.42
CA TYR A 160 -16.86 4.70 2.19
C TYR A 160 -16.16 5.64 3.19
N ARG A 161 -16.16 5.30 4.48
CA ARG A 161 -15.53 6.12 5.53
C ARG A 161 -14.04 6.28 5.30
N ASP A 162 -13.34 5.19 4.96
CA ASP A 162 -11.90 5.24 4.70
C ASP A 162 -11.58 5.95 3.38
N PHE A 163 -12.35 5.75 2.31
CA PHE A 163 -12.19 6.54 1.08
C PHE A 163 -12.39 8.04 1.34
N TYR A 164 -13.43 8.40 2.11
CA TYR A 164 -13.70 9.79 2.48
C TYR A 164 -12.55 10.38 3.27
N THR A 165 -12.01 9.64 4.24
CA THR A 165 -10.88 10.07 5.06
C THR A 165 -9.62 10.24 4.21
N SER A 166 -9.36 9.32 3.28
CA SER A 166 -8.26 9.46 2.31
C SER A 166 -8.36 10.75 1.50
N ALA A 167 -9.52 11.03 0.89
CA ALA A 167 -9.74 12.24 0.10
C ALA A 167 -9.66 13.52 0.94
N ALA A 168 -10.12 13.48 2.20
CA ALA A 168 -10.04 14.61 3.13
C ALA A 168 -8.58 14.90 3.56
N LEU A 169 -7.76 13.86 3.77
CA LEU A 169 -6.34 14.01 4.12
C LEU A 169 -5.50 14.54 2.96
N LYS A 170 -5.85 14.16 1.72
CA LYS A 170 -5.20 14.67 0.51
C LYS A 170 -6.22 15.03 -0.56
N PRO A 171 -6.74 16.27 -0.54
CA PRO A 171 -7.56 16.78 -1.63
C PRO A 171 -6.83 16.67 -2.97
N GLY A 172 -7.52 16.24 -4.02
CA GLY A 172 -6.94 15.96 -5.34
C GLY A 172 -6.27 14.59 -5.47
N PHE A 173 -6.36 13.72 -4.45
CA PHE A 173 -5.97 12.32 -4.59
C PHE A 173 -7.04 11.55 -5.39
N ALA A 174 -6.93 11.64 -6.72
CA ALA A 174 -7.89 11.11 -7.68
C ALA A 174 -8.39 9.68 -7.38
N PRO A 175 -7.55 8.70 -6.98
CA PRO A 175 -8.04 7.34 -6.70
C PRO A 175 -9.13 7.28 -5.62
N ALA A 176 -9.03 8.09 -4.56
CA ALA A 176 -10.05 8.13 -3.51
C ALA A 176 -11.28 8.92 -3.92
N GLU A 177 -11.11 10.00 -4.68
CA GLU A 177 -12.22 10.82 -5.19
C GLU A 177 -13.06 10.06 -6.22
N ASP A 178 -12.39 9.39 -7.17
CA ASP A 178 -13.02 8.48 -8.13
C ASP A 178 -13.75 7.35 -7.40
N ALA A 179 -13.18 6.85 -6.30
CA ALA A 179 -13.82 5.82 -5.50
C ALA A 179 -15.12 6.30 -4.86
N LEU A 180 -15.10 7.48 -4.25
CA LEU A 180 -16.28 8.10 -3.65
C LEU A 180 -17.38 8.39 -4.67
N GLY A 181 -17.03 8.73 -5.91
CA GLY A 181 -17.99 8.96 -7.00
C GLY A 181 -18.87 7.75 -7.34
N GLN A 182 -18.45 6.54 -6.95
CA GLN A 182 -19.21 5.31 -7.14
C GLN A 182 -20.22 5.02 -6.02
N PHE A 183 -20.14 5.74 -4.90
CA PHE A 183 -21.09 5.60 -3.80
C PHE A 183 -22.30 6.52 -4.00
N GLN A 184 -23.48 5.97 -3.76
CA GLN A 184 -24.72 6.74 -3.65
C GLN A 184 -25.03 6.93 -2.16
N VAL A 185 -25.13 8.19 -1.75
CA VAL A 185 -25.57 8.54 -0.39
C VAL A 185 -27.04 8.93 -0.48
N ALA A 186 -27.92 8.01 -0.12
CA ALA A 186 -29.34 8.31 -0.04
C ALA A 186 -29.62 9.07 1.25
N SER A 187 -30.23 10.26 1.11
CA SER A 187 -30.81 10.96 2.25
C SER A 187 -32.17 10.34 2.52
N VAL A 188 -32.38 9.77 3.71
CA VAL A 188 -33.72 9.37 4.14
C VAL A 188 -34.40 10.63 4.67
N GLU A 189 -35.48 11.06 4.01
CA GLU A 189 -36.36 12.12 4.51
C GLU A 189 -37.19 11.64 5.70
#